data_AF-A0A5B9QRM6-F1
#
_entry.id   AF-A0A5B9QRM6-F1
#
_cell.length_a   1.000
_cell.length_b   1.000
_cell.length_c   1.000
_cell.angle_alpha   90.00
_cell.angle_beta   90.00
_cell.angle_gamma   90.00
#
_symmetry.space_group_name_H-M   'P 1'
#
loop_
_entity.id
_entity.type
_entity.pdbx_description
1 polymer ?
#
loop_
_entity_poly.entity_id
_entity_poly.type
_entity_poly.pdbx_seq_one_letter_code
_entity_poly.pdbx_strand_id
1 'polypeptide(L)'
;MSESTCNPRPLSPTLFVLLAAASMSLCGCQTLTERSSAGMRSLVGPPPDHQPTVVAETAAHSPEEETGIRAATERSTNRMISYMTGREPENREKAKLLYREADQVFAAAANLPREQAKKEYEKAAKLFVRAGEAHRGSALEQDALLMAGESYFFADQLTDAEEMFSKLQKEHPRNRHNDRAAARLFEISQYWIETEKAGDRSWMPVNFFDPSRPFFDVDGHAIRVLDNIRYNDPTGVLSDDATMAAGVEKMRQGKYQDADEFFTDLRETFPDSEHQFNAHIMGLRCKLLIYAGPSYSGIMLDEAEKLLRQTRRRFPDRMNDPQLSDELAKIAAEIDFKKAEKLDYRGRYRERRKEYGAARVYYQEVLEKHPNTPFAAQARERLAAFSDLPDLPPKRFAWLSDAFPNERRSKPLILSEGGTVLR
;
A
#
# COMPACT_ATOMS: atom_id res chain seq x y z
N MET A 1 66.92 47.83 25.67
CA MET A 1 66.72 46.80 24.64
C MET A 1 65.22 46.51 24.60
N SER A 2 64.34 47.43 24.17
CA SER A 2 63.94 47.76 22.77
C SER A 2 63.84 46.50 21.92
N GLU A 3 62.68 46.05 21.40
CA GLU A 3 61.54 46.73 20.78
C GLU A 3 60.23 46.00 21.16
N SER A 4 59.14 46.63 21.65
CA SER A 4 58.19 47.52 20.97
C SER A 4 57.31 46.85 19.90
N THR A 5 56.20 46.31 20.40
CA THR A 5 54.87 46.07 19.80
C THR A 5 54.50 46.81 18.51
N CYS A 6 53.87 46.09 17.57
CA CYS A 6 52.90 46.66 16.64
C CYS A 6 51.75 45.65 16.36
N ASN A 7 50.54 46.04 16.74
CA ASN A 7 49.24 45.57 16.26
C ASN A 7 48.59 46.83 15.64
N PRO A 8 47.73 46.81 14.58
CA PRO A 8 46.40 46.20 14.69
C PRO A 8 45.60 45.83 13.40
N ARG A 9 44.55 45.00 13.60
CA ARG A 9 43.16 45.04 13.05
C ARG A 9 42.81 44.59 11.61
N PRO A 10 41.55 44.13 11.41
CA PRO A 10 41.11 43.29 10.29
C PRO A 10 40.41 44.07 9.16
N LEU A 11 40.43 43.52 7.94
CA LEU A 11 39.67 44.03 6.80
C LEU A 11 38.53 43.06 6.44
N SER A 12 37.38 43.67 6.18
CA SER A 12 36.05 43.14 5.85
C SER A 12 35.96 42.55 4.42
N PRO A 13 34.89 41.80 4.10
CA PRO A 13 34.79 40.96 2.92
C PRO A 13 34.08 41.68 1.77
N THR A 14 34.75 41.90 0.65
CA THR A 14 34.11 42.23 -0.64
C THR A 14 35.15 42.04 -1.75
N LEU A 15 35.22 40.83 -2.31
CA LEU A 15 35.66 40.53 -3.68
C LEU A 15 35.85 39.00 -3.77
N PHE A 16 34.83 38.27 -4.20
CA PHE A 16 34.97 36.97 -4.87
C PHE A 16 33.61 36.56 -5.43
N VAL A 17 33.14 37.36 -6.38
CA VAL A 17 32.12 36.97 -7.37
C VAL A 17 32.82 37.07 -8.72
N LEU A 18 32.67 36.03 -9.55
CA LEU A 18 33.31 35.79 -10.86
C LEU A 18 34.59 34.95 -10.84
N LEU A 19 34.44 33.62 -10.76
CA LEU A 19 35.19 32.61 -11.55
C LEU A 19 34.89 31.19 -11.05
N ALA A 20 33.78 30.59 -11.49
CA ALA A 20 33.57 29.14 -11.45
C ALA A 20 32.35 28.75 -12.32
N ALA A 21 32.40 29.06 -13.60
CA ALA A 21 31.41 28.59 -14.57
C ALA A 21 32.11 28.33 -15.91
N ALA A 22 32.76 27.17 -16.04
CA ALA A 22 33.06 26.47 -17.29
C ALA A 22 34.10 25.37 -17.06
N SER A 23 33.66 24.14 -16.77
CA SER A 23 34.33 22.90 -17.22
C SER A 23 33.68 21.70 -16.53
N MET A 24 32.83 20.96 -17.25
CA MET A 24 32.80 19.49 -17.31
C MET A 24 31.57 19.05 -18.11
N SER A 25 31.75 19.01 -19.42
CA SER A 25 30.97 18.15 -20.31
C SER A 25 31.95 17.20 -20.99
N LEU A 26 31.46 15.99 -21.25
CA LEU A 26 32.01 14.92 -22.11
C LEU A 26 32.88 13.86 -21.41
N CYS A 27 32.21 12.78 -20.97
CA CYS A 27 32.61 11.42 -21.30
C CYS A 27 31.37 10.48 -21.27
N GLY A 28 30.99 9.92 -22.43
CA GLY A 28 30.18 8.69 -22.55
C GLY A 28 31.03 7.47 -22.15
N CYS A 29 30.55 6.25 -21.95
CA CYS A 29 29.53 5.47 -22.67
C CYS A 29 28.93 4.41 -21.70
N GLN A 30 27.61 4.22 -21.73
CA GLN A 30 26.90 3.02 -22.22
C GLN A 30 27.34 1.67 -21.62
N THR A 31 26.51 1.13 -20.72
CA THR A 31 25.96 -0.25 -20.79
C THR A 31 24.93 -0.42 -19.66
N LEU A 32 23.68 -0.03 -19.91
CA LEU A 32 22.53 -0.62 -19.23
C LEU A 32 21.52 -0.95 -20.31
N THR A 33 21.43 -2.25 -20.56
CA THR A 33 20.42 -2.93 -21.36
C THR A 33 19.03 -2.40 -21.04
N GLU A 34 18.45 -1.68 -22.00
CA GLU A 34 17.01 -1.49 -22.12
C GLU A 34 16.37 -2.87 -22.30
N ARG A 35 15.83 -3.42 -21.22
CA ARG A 35 14.80 -4.45 -21.32
C ARG A 35 13.47 -3.72 -21.27
N SER A 36 12.93 -3.49 -22.48
CA SER A 36 11.57 -3.08 -22.81
C SER A 36 10.56 -3.23 -21.65
N SER A 37 10.32 -2.15 -20.92
CA SER A 37 9.05 -1.92 -20.25
C SER A 37 8.01 -1.65 -21.34
N ALA A 38 7.45 -2.73 -21.87
CA ALA A 38 6.33 -2.64 -22.79
C ALA A 38 5.15 -2.03 -22.02
N GLY A 39 4.79 -0.78 -22.36
CA GLY A 39 3.42 -0.31 -22.21
C GLY A 39 3.09 0.71 -21.13
N MET A 40 3.99 1.59 -20.69
CA MET A 40 3.52 2.86 -20.10
C MET A 40 3.05 3.76 -21.26
N ARG A 41 1.78 3.63 -21.66
CA ARG A 41 1.17 4.52 -22.66
C ARG A 41 1.14 5.94 -22.11
N SER A 42 1.78 6.86 -22.81
CA SER A 42 1.63 8.30 -22.62
C SER A 42 0.13 8.69 -22.61
N LEU A 43 -0.35 9.23 -21.48
CA LEU A 43 -1.77 9.52 -21.19
C LEU A 43 -2.24 10.91 -21.66
N VAL A 44 -1.67 11.39 -22.77
CA VAL A 44 -2.26 12.46 -23.59
C VAL A 44 -2.50 11.88 -24.98
N GLY A 45 -3.30 10.82 -25.03
CA GLY A 45 -3.85 10.31 -26.28
C GLY A 45 -5.19 10.97 -26.57
N PRO A 46 -5.57 11.18 -27.85
CA PRO A 46 -6.93 11.56 -28.20
C PRO A 46 -7.92 10.53 -27.62
N PRO A 47 -9.16 10.92 -27.29
CA PRO A 47 -10.18 9.98 -26.84
C PRO A 47 -10.25 8.80 -27.83
N PRO A 48 -10.22 7.54 -27.35
CA PRO A 48 -10.20 6.39 -28.23
C PRO A 48 -11.46 6.34 -29.10
N ASP A 49 -11.31 5.81 -30.32
CA ASP A 49 -12.40 5.71 -31.29
C ASP A 49 -13.66 5.13 -30.65
N HIS A 50 -14.69 5.96 -30.61
CA HIS A 50 -16.02 5.61 -30.17
C HIS A 50 -16.61 4.62 -31.18
N GLN A 51 -16.42 3.32 -30.97
CA GLN A 51 -17.29 2.36 -31.63
C GLN A 51 -18.67 2.52 -31.00
N PRO A 52 -19.70 2.97 -31.75
CA PRO A 52 -21.05 2.96 -31.23
C PRO A 52 -21.38 1.52 -30.89
N THR A 53 -21.44 1.21 -29.60
CA THR A 53 -21.94 -0.08 -29.14
C THR A 53 -23.40 -0.13 -29.55
N VAL A 54 -23.65 -0.80 -30.69
CA VAL A 54 -24.96 -1.35 -31.00
C VAL A 54 -25.31 -2.16 -29.77
N VAL A 55 -26.31 -1.69 -29.02
CA VAL A 55 -26.84 -2.37 -27.84
C VAL A 55 -27.27 -3.75 -28.34
N ALA A 56 -26.41 -4.76 -28.16
CA ALA A 56 -26.72 -6.13 -28.52
C ALA A 56 -27.83 -6.57 -27.57
N GLU A 57 -29.04 -6.52 -28.09
CA GLU A 57 -30.27 -6.90 -27.45
C GLU A 57 -30.21 -8.41 -27.18
N THR A 58 -29.64 -8.81 -26.04
CA THR A 58 -29.90 -10.15 -25.51
C THR A 58 -31.39 -10.20 -25.22
N ALA A 59 -32.09 -10.95 -26.05
CA ALA A 59 -33.54 -11.11 -26.10
C ALA A 59 -34.19 -11.05 -24.70
N ALA A 60 -34.63 -9.86 -24.32
CA ALA A 60 -35.40 -9.61 -23.13
C ALA A 60 -36.74 -9.04 -23.57
N HIS A 61 -37.74 -9.91 -23.51
CA HIS A 61 -39.18 -9.65 -23.42
C HIS A 61 -39.69 -8.38 -24.11
N SER A 62 -40.40 -8.58 -25.23
CA SER A 62 -41.24 -7.57 -25.86
C SER A 62 -42.13 -6.87 -24.84
N PRO A 63 -42.28 -5.53 -24.87
CA PRO A 63 -43.15 -4.83 -23.96
C PRO A 63 -44.60 -5.17 -24.33
N GLU A 64 -45.21 -6.08 -23.59
CA GLU A 64 -46.67 -6.15 -23.57
C GLU A 64 -47.15 -4.83 -22.94
N GLU A 65 -47.99 -4.10 -23.66
CA GLU A 65 -48.75 -2.98 -23.11
C GLU A 65 -49.66 -3.55 -22.01
N GLU A 66 -49.15 -3.68 -20.79
CA GLU A 66 -49.92 -4.19 -19.66
C GLU A 66 -50.95 -3.14 -19.21
N THR A 67 -52.06 -3.05 -19.92
CA THR A 67 -53.28 -2.38 -19.45
C THR A 67 -53.94 -3.26 -18.38
N GLY A 68 -53.37 -3.26 -17.18
CA GLY A 68 -53.84 -4.07 -16.05
C GLY A 68 -53.78 -3.33 -14.70
N ILE A 69 -54.53 -3.84 -13.72
CA ILE A 69 -54.53 -3.36 -12.33
C ILE A 69 -53.11 -3.37 -11.74
N ARG A 70 -52.26 -4.30 -12.19
CA ARG A 70 -50.84 -4.38 -11.83
C ARG A 70 -50.05 -3.16 -12.29
N ALA A 71 -50.14 -2.77 -13.56
CA ALA A 71 -49.49 -1.57 -14.07
C ALA A 71 -50.02 -0.27 -13.45
N ALA A 72 -51.29 -0.23 -13.02
CA ALA A 72 -51.84 0.89 -12.25
C ALA A 72 -51.26 0.95 -10.83
N THR A 73 -51.11 -0.21 -10.18
CA THR A 73 -50.48 -0.36 -8.87
C THR A 73 -49.00 0.03 -8.92
N GLU A 74 -48.24 -0.46 -9.91
CA GLU A 74 -46.82 -0.14 -10.12
C GLU A 74 -46.59 1.36 -10.37
N ARG A 75 -47.47 2.01 -11.14
CA ARG A 75 -47.43 3.47 -11.35
C ARG A 75 -47.71 4.25 -10.07
N SER A 76 -48.64 3.79 -9.24
CA SER A 76 -48.96 4.41 -7.94
C SER A 76 -47.82 4.26 -6.95
N THR A 77 -47.22 3.06 -6.85
CA THR A 77 -46.08 2.79 -5.98
C THR A 77 -44.84 3.57 -6.42
N ASN A 78 -44.54 3.62 -7.71
CA ASN A 78 -43.41 4.42 -8.21
C ASN A 78 -43.59 5.92 -7.94
N ARG A 79 -44.82 6.43 -8.03
CA ARG A 79 -45.13 7.83 -7.69
C ARG A 79 -45.01 8.12 -6.19
N MET A 80 -45.42 7.18 -5.34
CA MET A 80 -45.27 7.26 -3.89
C MET A 80 -43.80 7.19 -3.48
N ILE A 81 -43.02 6.26 -4.02
CA ILE A 81 -41.58 6.14 -3.79
C ILE A 81 -40.86 7.39 -4.27
N SER A 82 -41.22 7.92 -5.44
CA SER A 82 -40.71 9.18 -5.97
C SER A 82 -40.97 10.35 -5.01
N TYR A 83 -42.20 10.48 -4.51
CA TYR A 83 -42.56 11.52 -3.55
C TYR A 83 -41.80 11.39 -2.21
N MET A 84 -41.64 10.17 -1.71
CA MET A 84 -40.98 9.92 -0.42
C MET A 84 -39.45 10.04 -0.50
N THR A 85 -38.85 9.71 -1.63
CA THR A 85 -37.40 9.71 -1.81
C THR A 85 -36.87 10.93 -2.56
N GLY A 86 -37.76 11.75 -3.14
CA GLY A 86 -37.41 12.85 -4.04
C GLY A 86 -36.85 12.39 -5.40
N ARG A 87 -36.93 11.09 -5.73
CA ARG A 87 -36.33 10.49 -6.93
C ARG A 87 -37.32 10.43 -8.08
N GLU A 88 -36.85 10.55 -9.32
CA GLU A 88 -37.72 10.37 -10.49
C GLU A 88 -38.15 8.90 -10.67
N PRO A 89 -39.36 8.63 -11.21
CA PRO A 89 -39.80 7.27 -11.52
C PRO A 89 -38.96 6.65 -12.64
N GLU A 90 -38.72 5.34 -12.56
CA GLU A 90 -37.97 4.59 -13.57
C GLU A 90 -38.62 4.70 -14.95
N ASN A 91 -37.83 5.08 -15.96
CA ASN A 91 -38.27 5.24 -17.34
C ASN A 91 -37.14 4.88 -18.32
N ARG A 92 -37.26 3.70 -18.91
CA ARG A 92 -36.31 3.15 -19.89
C ARG A 92 -36.13 4.02 -21.13
N GLU A 93 -37.20 4.60 -21.66
CA GLU A 93 -37.13 5.42 -22.88
C GLU A 93 -36.47 6.76 -22.60
N LYS A 94 -36.79 7.39 -21.46
CA LYS A 94 -36.11 8.61 -21.01
C LYS A 94 -34.61 8.36 -20.81
N ALA A 95 -34.24 7.24 -20.20
CA ALA A 95 -32.84 6.86 -19.98
C ALA A 95 -32.08 6.74 -21.31
N LYS A 96 -32.65 6.08 -22.33
CA LYS A 96 -32.05 5.99 -23.68
C LYS A 96 -31.88 7.35 -24.34
N LEU A 97 -32.87 8.24 -24.23
CA LEU A 97 -32.81 9.58 -24.82
C LEU A 97 -31.71 10.41 -24.17
N LEU A 98 -31.67 10.43 -22.83
CA LEU A 98 -30.62 11.13 -22.08
C LEU A 98 -29.23 10.57 -22.39
N TYR A 99 -29.10 9.25 -22.49
CA TYR A 99 -27.83 8.62 -22.85
C TYR A 99 -27.37 9.07 -24.23
N ARG A 100 -28.26 9.07 -25.24
CA ARG A 100 -27.91 9.51 -26.61
C ARG A 100 -27.54 10.99 -26.66
N GLU A 101 -28.25 11.82 -25.91
CA GLU A 101 -27.93 13.25 -25.80
C GLU A 101 -26.55 13.45 -25.15
N ALA A 102 -26.29 12.75 -24.04
CA ALA A 102 -24.99 12.78 -23.36
C ALA A 102 -23.85 12.34 -24.29
N ASP A 103 -24.07 11.28 -25.06
CA ASP A 103 -23.10 10.73 -26.00
C ASP A 103 -22.75 11.71 -27.13
N GLN A 104 -23.76 12.41 -27.66
CA GLN A 104 -23.54 13.47 -28.65
C GLN A 104 -22.72 14.63 -28.07
N VAL A 105 -23.01 15.05 -26.85
CA VAL A 105 -22.25 16.12 -26.17
C VAL A 105 -20.80 15.66 -25.90
N PHE A 106 -20.62 14.42 -25.44
CA PHE A 106 -19.31 13.84 -25.19
C PHE A 106 -18.46 13.76 -26.46
N ALA A 107 -19.04 13.27 -27.56
CA ALA A 107 -18.36 13.19 -28.85
C ALA A 107 -18.06 14.58 -29.44
N ALA A 108 -18.97 15.55 -29.28
CA ALA A 108 -18.73 16.93 -29.72
C ALA A 108 -17.58 17.59 -28.94
N ALA A 109 -17.48 17.32 -27.63
CA ALA A 109 -16.43 17.86 -26.76
C ALA A 109 -15.02 17.45 -27.21
N ALA A 110 -14.86 16.25 -27.79
CA ALA A 110 -13.57 15.75 -28.29
C ALA A 110 -12.95 16.63 -29.40
N ASN A 111 -13.78 17.38 -30.12
CA ASN A 111 -13.33 18.26 -31.21
C ASN A 111 -13.05 19.70 -30.76
N LEU A 112 -13.29 20.02 -29.48
CA LEU A 112 -13.09 21.35 -28.93
C LEU A 112 -11.69 21.53 -28.32
N PRO A 113 -11.18 22.76 -28.20
CA PRO A 113 -9.99 23.04 -27.42
C PRO A 113 -10.18 22.62 -25.96
N ARG A 114 -9.12 22.12 -25.30
CA ARG A 114 -9.16 21.53 -23.95
C ARG A 114 -9.95 22.37 -22.94
N GLU A 115 -9.71 23.68 -22.87
CA GLU A 115 -10.37 24.58 -21.92
C GLU A 115 -11.89 24.69 -22.12
N GLN A 116 -12.37 24.58 -23.36
CA GLN A 116 -13.80 24.57 -23.67
C GLN A 116 -14.39 23.17 -23.49
N ALA A 117 -13.63 22.14 -23.88
CA ALA A 117 -14.01 20.75 -23.77
C ALA A 117 -14.36 20.35 -22.33
N LYS A 118 -13.61 20.84 -21.32
CA LYS A 118 -13.89 20.54 -19.90
C LYS A 118 -15.34 20.82 -19.50
N LYS A 119 -15.88 21.98 -19.91
CA LYS A 119 -17.25 22.37 -19.58
C LYS A 119 -18.29 21.52 -20.31
N GLU A 120 -18.00 21.11 -21.54
CA GLU A 120 -18.89 20.22 -22.29
C GLU A 120 -18.86 18.80 -21.73
N TYR A 121 -17.70 18.32 -21.29
CA TYR A 121 -17.58 17.05 -20.59
C TYR A 121 -18.31 17.05 -19.25
N GLU A 122 -18.23 18.11 -18.45
CA GLU A 122 -19.03 18.23 -17.21
C GLU A 122 -20.54 18.16 -17.50
N LYS A 123 -21.01 18.79 -18.58
CA LYS A 123 -22.41 18.70 -19.01
C LYS A 123 -22.78 17.27 -19.42
N ALA A 124 -21.94 16.62 -20.22
CA ALA A 124 -22.13 15.23 -20.62
C ALA A 124 -22.21 14.31 -19.41
N ALA A 125 -21.32 14.49 -18.42
CA ALA A 125 -21.30 13.74 -17.18
C ALA A 125 -22.64 13.83 -16.44
N LYS A 126 -23.18 15.05 -16.27
CA LYS A 126 -24.49 15.28 -15.64
C LYS A 126 -25.63 14.60 -16.39
N LEU A 127 -25.60 14.57 -17.72
CA LEU A 127 -26.60 13.86 -18.52
C LEU A 127 -26.48 12.35 -18.38
N PHE A 128 -25.27 11.79 -18.38
CA PHE A 128 -25.03 10.37 -18.13
C PHE A 128 -25.48 9.94 -16.73
N VAL A 129 -25.18 10.72 -15.69
CA VAL A 129 -25.69 10.47 -14.32
C VAL A 129 -27.21 10.36 -14.32
N ARG A 130 -27.90 11.33 -14.94
CA ARG A 130 -29.37 11.32 -15.05
C ARG A 130 -29.89 10.13 -15.87
N ALA A 131 -29.18 9.73 -16.92
CA ALA A 131 -29.53 8.56 -17.72
C ALA A 131 -29.47 7.27 -16.89
N GLY A 132 -28.43 7.09 -16.08
CA GLY A 132 -28.31 5.95 -15.16
C GLY A 132 -29.40 5.95 -14.08
N GLU A 133 -29.64 7.10 -13.46
CA GLU A 133 -30.68 7.23 -12.43
C GLU A 133 -32.09 6.94 -12.94
N ALA A 134 -32.35 7.21 -14.22
CA ALA A 134 -33.65 6.96 -14.87
C ALA A 134 -33.93 5.48 -15.13
N HIS A 135 -32.92 4.60 -15.17
CA HIS A 135 -33.10 3.17 -15.40
C HIS A 135 -32.06 2.33 -14.67
N ARG A 136 -32.28 2.16 -13.36
CA ARG A 136 -31.36 1.50 -12.44
C ARG A 136 -31.33 -0.02 -12.60
N GLY A 137 -30.28 -0.66 -12.11
CA GLY A 137 -30.01 -2.09 -12.23
C GLY A 137 -29.77 -2.55 -13.67
N SER A 138 -29.73 -1.64 -14.64
CA SER A 138 -29.73 -1.98 -16.05
C SER A 138 -28.33 -1.95 -16.65
N ALA A 139 -28.16 -2.64 -17.77
CA ALA A 139 -26.93 -2.58 -18.56
C ALA A 139 -26.63 -1.14 -19.03
N LEU A 140 -27.67 -0.33 -19.24
CA LEU A 140 -27.54 1.08 -19.61
C LEU A 140 -27.06 1.95 -18.45
N GLU A 141 -27.45 1.65 -17.21
CA GLU A 141 -26.90 2.32 -16.03
C GLU A 141 -25.39 2.05 -15.91
N GLN A 142 -24.95 0.81 -16.09
CA GLN A 142 -23.52 0.47 -16.05
C GLN A 142 -22.72 1.27 -17.08
N ASP A 143 -23.24 1.35 -18.31
CA ASP A 143 -22.63 2.13 -19.40
C ASP A 143 -22.65 3.63 -19.06
N ALA A 144 -23.75 4.13 -18.50
CA ALA A 144 -23.91 5.53 -18.13
C ALA A 144 -22.98 5.93 -16.98
N LEU A 145 -22.83 5.11 -15.94
CA LEU A 145 -21.91 5.35 -14.83
C LEU A 145 -20.46 5.38 -15.30
N LEU A 146 -20.07 4.43 -16.17
CA LEU A 146 -18.74 4.44 -16.79
C LEU A 146 -18.51 5.74 -17.57
N MET A 147 -19.44 6.10 -18.46
CA MET A 147 -19.30 7.28 -19.31
C MET A 147 -19.38 8.59 -18.53
N ALA A 148 -20.13 8.64 -17.43
CA ALA A 148 -20.11 9.75 -16.49
C ALA A 148 -18.73 9.91 -15.85
N GLY A 149 -18.11 8.81 -15.39
CA GLY A 149 -16.76 8.82 -14.85
C GLY A 149 -15.72 9.28 -15.87
N GLU A 150 -15.78 8.78 -17.11
CA GLU A 150 -14.90 9.22 -18.21
C GLU A 150 -15.11 10.71 -18.52
N SER A 151 -16.35 11.17 -18.54
CA SER A 151 -16.67 12.58 -18.76
C SER A 151 -16.06 13.46 -17.66
N TYR A 152 -16.22 13.12 -16.38
CA TYR A 152 -15.59 13.85 -15.29
C TYR A 152 -14.06 13.79 -15.35
N PHE A 153 -13.50 12.65 -15.75
CA PHE A 153 -12.05 12.49 -15.94
C PHE A 153 -11.51 13.46 -17.00
N PHE A 154 -12.15 13.54 -18.17
CA PHE A 154 -11.77 14.50 -19.22
C PHE A 154 -12.08 15.97 -18.86
N ALA A 155 -12.93 16.20 -17.88
CA ALA A 155 -13.19 17.53 -17.33
C ALA A 155 -12.14 17.99 -16.30
N ASP A 156 -11.11 17.17 -16.01
CA ASP A 156 -10.16 17.33 -14.90
C ASP A 156 -10.85 17.34 -13.50
N GLN A 157 -12.07 16.79 -13.38
CA GLN A 157 -12.81 16.64 -12.12
C GLN A 157 -12.58 15.23 -11.55
N LEU A 158 -11.36 14.98 -11.09
CA LEU A 158 -10.93 13.61 -10.74
C LEU A 158 -11.62 13.04 -9.51
N THR A 159 -12.05 13.87 -8.56
CA THR A 159 -12.83 13.40 -7.40
C THR A 159 -14.20 12.89 -7.82
N ASP A 160 -14.86 13.59 -8.73
CA ASP A 160 -16.18 13.21 -9.25
C ASP A 160 -16.06 11.98 -10.17
N ALA A 161 -14.98 11.90 -10.94
CA ALA A 161 -14.65 10.71 -11.73
C ALA A 161 -14.44 9.48 -10.85
N GLU A 162 -13.64 9.59 -9.77
CA GLU A 162 -13.44 8.52 -8.79
C GLU A 162 -14.76 8.06 -8.19
N GLU A 163 -15.62 8.99 -7.80
CA GLU A 163 -16.93 8.67 -7.23
C GLU A 163 -17.76 7.82 -8.20
N MET A 164 -17.84 8.22 -9.47
CA MET A 164 -18.63 7.49 -10.47
C MET A 164 -18.08 6.09 -10.77
N PHE A 165 -16.75 5.94 -10.89
CA PHE A 165 -16.13 4.62 -11.10
C PHE A 165 -16.25 3.72 -9.87
N SER A 166 -16.02 4.27 -8.67
CA SER A 166 -16.22 3.57 -7.40
C SER A 166 -17.68 3.15 -7.22
N LYS A 167 -18.64 4.00 -7.61
CA LYS A 167 -20.07 3.69 -7.58
C LYS A 167 -20.41 2.54 -8.53
N LEU A 168 -19.92 2.58 -9.77
CA LEU A 168 -20.08 1.50 -10.75
C LEU A 168 -19.61 0.15 -10.20
N GLN A 169 -18.42 0.09 -9.61
CA GLN A 169 -17.88 -1.15 -9.04
C GLN A 169 -18.68 -1.64 -7.82
N LYS A 170 -19.11 -0.73 -6.93
CA LYS A 170 -19.86 -1.09 -5.72
C LYS A 170 -21.28 -1.55 -6.01
N GLU A 171 -22.01 -0.83 -6.87
CA GLU A 171 -23.40 -1.13 -7.20
C GLU A 171 -23.51 -2.28 -8.20
N HIS A 172 -22.48 -2.47 -9.04
CA HIS A 172 -22.43 -3.55 -10.02
C HIS A 172 -21.08 -4.30 -9.97
N PRO A 173 -20.83 -5.16 -8.97
CA PRO A 173 -19.55 -5.88 -8.85
C PRO A 173 -19.20 -6.76 -10.06
N ARG A 174 -20.21 -7.24 -10.79
CA ARG A 174 -20.06 -7.99 -12.06
C ARG A 174 -20.49 -7.13 -13.24
N ASN A 175 -19.86 -5.97 -13.41
CA ASN A 175 -20.08 -5.14 -14.61
C ASN A 175 -19.05 -5.48 -15.69
N ARG A 176 -19.41 -5.19 -16.95
CA ARG A 176 -18.55 -5.44 -18.12
C ARG A 176 -17.36 -4.47 -18.26
N HIS A 177 -17.32 -3.45 -17.42
CA HIS A 177 -16.39 -2.32 -17.49
C HIS A 177 -15.38 -2.31 -16.33
N ASN A 178 -15.30 -3.39 -15.54
CA ASN A 178 -14.49 -3.47 -14.32
C ASN A 178 -13.03 -3.09 -14.57
N ASP A 179 -12.40 -3.72 -15.57
CA ASP A 179 -11.01 -3.47 -15.92
C ASP A 179 -10.77 -2.01 -16.33
N ARG A 180 -11.71 -1.43 -17.10
CA ARG A 180 -11.60 -0.05 -17.56
C ARG A 180 -11.78 0.94 -16.42
N ALA A 181 -12.75 0.71 -15.54
CA ALA A 181 -12.96 1.52 -14.34
C ALA A 181 -11.75 1.41 -13.38
N ALA A 182 -11.23 0.21 -13.17
CA ALA A 182 -10.04 -0.03 -12.35
C ALA A 182 -8.81 0.70 -12.91
N ALA A 183 -8.61 0.68 -14.23
CA ALA A 183 -7.53 1.43 -14.88
C ALA A 183 -7.62 2.93 -14.62
N ARG A 184 -8.82 3.52 -14.75
CA ARG A 184 -9.03 4.95 -14.44
C ARG A 184 -8.82 5.28 -12.98
N LEU A 185 -9.32 4.45 -12.07
CA LEU A 185 -9.10 4.62 -10.63
C LEU A 185 -7.61 4.55 -10.28
N PHE A 186 -6.87 3.64 -10.92
CA PHE A 186 -5.43 3.50 -10.74
C PHE A 186 -4.69 4.74 -11.26
N GLU A 187 -5.03 5.25 -12.44
CA GLU A 187 -4.47 6.49 -13.00
C GLU A 187 -4.72 7.70 -12.09
N ILE A 188 -5.96 7.87 -11.61
CA ILE A 188 -6.33 8.95 -10.66
C ILE A 188 -5.49 8.85 -9.39
N SER A 189 -5.34 7.63 -8.85
CA SER A 189 -4.54 7.39 -7.65
C SER A 189 -3.07 7.73 -7.85
N GLN A 190 -2.49 7.32 -8.98
CA GLN A 190 -1.10 7.65 -9.31
C GLN A 190 -0.89 9.15 -9.44
N TYR A 191 -1.81 9.86 -10.12
CA TYR A 191 -1.74 11.31 -10.23
C TYR A 191 -1.72 12.00 -8.86
N TRP A 192 -2.58 11.58 -7.94
CA TRP A 192 -2.61 12.10 -6.56
C TRP A 192 -1.31 11.80 -5.79
N ILE A 193 -0.75 10.60 -5.95
CA ILE A 193 0.53 10.21 -5.34
C ILE A 193 1.69 11.05 -5.90
N GLU A 194 1.76 11.20 -7.22
CA GLU A 194 2.83 11.94 -7.90
C GLU A 194 2.79 13.42 -7.57
N THR A 195 1.59 13.99 -7.53
CA THR A 195 1.35 15.36 -7.06
C THR A 195 1.95 15.57 -5.67
N GLU A 196 1.69 14.65 -4.75
CA GLU A 196 2.19 14.74 -3.39
C GLU A 196 3.72 14.59 -3.32
N LYS A 197 4.28 13.69 -4.14
CA LYS A 197 5.74 13.49 -4.27
C LYS A 197 6.45 14.71 -4.86
N ALA A 198 5.81 15.42 -5.78
CA ALA A 198 6.35 16.64 -6.38
C ALA A 198 6.54 17.78 -5.36
N GLY A 199 6.01 17.63 -4.13
CA GLY A 199 6.20 18.59 -3.07
C GLY A 199 5.43 19.89 -3.30
N ASP A 200 4.36 19.84 -4.10
CA ASP A 200 3.37 20.92 -4.26
C ASP A 200 2.50 21.08 -3.00
N ARG A 201 3.14 20.96 -1.83
CA ARG A 201 2.56 21.21 -0.53
C ARG A 201 2.58 22.71 -0.34
N SER A 202 1.47 23.35 -0.69
CA SER A 202 1.15 24.66 -0.14
C SER A 202 1.32 24.60 1.38
N TRP A 203 1.76 25.70 2.00
CA TRP A 203 2.00 25.79 3.45
C TRP A 203 0.79 25.37 4.31
N MET A 204 -0.39 25.30 3.70
CA MET A 204 -1.60 24.71 4.26
C MET A 204 -2.03 23.48 3.44
N PRO A 205 -2.21 22.30 4.05
CA PRO A 205 -2.54 21.05 3.36
C PRO A 205 -4.05 20.94 3.05
N VAL A 206 -4.63 22.00 2.50
CA VAL A 206 -6.05 22.08 2.15
C VAL A 206 -6.19 22.58 0.73
N ASN A 207 -7.06 21.93 -0.02
CA ASN A 207 -7.37 22.27 -1.39
C ASN A 207 -8.78 22.86 -1.48
N PHE A 208 -8.91 24.14 -1.80
CA PHE A 208 -10.19 24.82 -1.89
C PHE A 208 -10.77 24.93 -3.31
N PHE A 209 -9.93 24.87 -4.34
CA PHE A 209 -10.31 25.34 -5.69
C PHE A 209 -9.95 24.39 -6.82
N ASP A 210 -9.18 23.33 -6.56
CA ASP A 210 -8.74 22.39 -7.59
C ASP A 210 -9.61 21.12 -7.57
N PRO A 211 -10.54 20.93 -8.51
CA PRO A 211 -11.39 19.74 -8.53
C PRO A 211 -10.62 18.46 -8.93
N SER A 212 -9.36 18.57 -9.37
CA SER A 212 -8.53 17.41 -9.69
C SER A 212 -7.98 16.70 -8.46
N ARG A 213 -8.12 17.28 -7.26
CA ARG A 213 -7.56 16.74 -6.02
C ARG A 213 -8.59 16.75 -4.90
N PRO A 214 -8.53 15.79 -3.96
CA PRO A 214 -9.32 15.82 -2.73
C PRO A 214 -9.10 17.10 -1.92
N PHE A 215 -10.08 17.43 -1.06
CA PHE A 215 -10.03 18.62 -0.19
C PHE A 215 -8.85 18.58 0.80
N PHE A 216 -8.50 17.39 1.30
CA PHE A 216 -7.41 17.15 2.26
C PHE A 216 -6.88 15.72 2.09
N ASP A 217 -5.69 15.43 2.64
CA ASP A 217 -5.13 14.06 2.71
C ASP A 217 -5.14 13.35 1.35
N VAL A 218 -4.53 13.99 0.35
CA VAL A 218 -4.51 13.52 -1.04
C VAL A 218 -3.87 12.13 -1.16
N ASP A 219 -2.82 11.88 -0.39
CA ASP A 219 -2.14 10.59 -0.32
C ASP A 219 -2.98 9.51 0.37
N GLY A 220 -3.69 9.85 1.45
CA GLY A 220 -4.65 8.95 2.08
C GLY A 220 -5.79 8.55 1.14
N HIS A 221 -6.33 9.51 0.37
CA HIS A 221 -7.35 9.24 -0.65
C HIS A 221 -6.82 8.34 -1.77
N ALA A 222 -5.60 8.59 -2.26
CA ALA A 222 -5.00 7.75 -3.29
C ALA A 222 -4.84 6.30 -2.82
N ILE A 223 -4.33 6.09 -1.59
CA ILE A 223 -4.19 4.74 -1.03
C ILE A 223 -5.56 4.08 -0.84
N ARG A 224 -6.58 4.82 -0.40
CA ARG A 224 -7.97 4.31 -0.31
C ARG A 224 -8.48 3.84 -1.66
N VAL A 225 -8.22 4.57 -2.73
CA VAL A 225 -8.67 4.18 -4.08
C VAL A 225 -7.94 2.93 -4.56
N LEU A 226 -6.62 2.83 -4.37
CA LEU A 226 -5.87 1.61 -4.66
C LEU A 226 -6.39 0.39 -3.88
N ASP A 227 -6.71 0.59 -2.60
CA ASP A 227 -7.28 -0.44 -1.73
C ASP A 227 -8.68 -0.87 -2.22
N ASN A 228 -9.51 0.08 -2.65
CA ASN A 228 -10.82 -0.20 -3.24
C ASN A 228 -10.72 -1.04 -4.52
N ILE A 229 -9.73 -0.79 -5.38
CA ILE A 229 -9.52 -1.57 -6.62
C ILE A 229 -9.38 -3.06 -6.27
N ARG A 230 -8.51 -3.39 -5.31
CA ARG A 230 -8.33 -4.80 -4.91
C ARG A 230 -9.53 -5.40 -4.19
N TYR A 231 -10.27 -4.61 -3.39
CA TYR A 231 -11.41 -5.12 -2.64
C TYR A 231 -12.62 -5.38 -3.54
N ASN A 232 -12.85 -4.50 -4.52
CA ASN A 232 -13.97 -4.62 -5.44
C ASN A 232 -13.69 -5.64 -6.54
N ASP A 233 -12.44 -5.73 -7.01
CA ASP A 233 -12.01 -6.66 -8.04
C ASP A 233 -10.71 -7.40 -7.65
N PRO A 234 -10.79 -8.38 -6.74
CA PRO A 234 -9.63 -9.14 -6.27
C PRO A 234 -9.04 -10.06 -7.35
N THR A 235 -9.74 -10.28 -8.46
CA THR A 235 -9.26 -11.07 -9.60
C THR A 235 -8.89 -10.21 -10.79
N GLY A 236 -9.06 -8.89 -10.67
CA GLY A 236 -8.83 -7.93 -11.73
C GLY A 236 -7.35 -7.84 -12.11
N VAL A 237 -7.10 -7.45 -13.35
CA VAL A 237 -5.74 -7.38 -13.92
C VAL A 237 -4.83 -6.40 -13.17
N LEU A 238 -5.40 -5.37 -12.55
CA LEU A 238 -4.65 -4.33 -11.81
C LEU A 238 -4.67 -4.52 -10.30
N SER A 239 -5.23 -5.62 -9.80
CA SER A 239 -5.44 -5.83 -8.37
C SER A 239 -4.11 -5.98 -7.61
N ASP A 240 -3.16 -6.71 -8.20
CA ASP A 240 -1.81 -6.90 -7.67
C ASP A 240 -0.95 -5.64 -7.82
N ASP A 241 -1.03 -4.95 -8.97
CA ASP A 241 -0.41 -3.64 -9.22
C ASP A 241 -0.86 -2.59 -8.20
N ALA A 242 -2.17 -2.50 -7.93
CA ALA A 242 -2.74 -1.59 -6.95
C ALA A 242 -2.28 -1.92 -5.52
N THR A 243 -2.24 -3.20 -5.17
CA THR A 243 -1.74 -3.66 -3.87
C THR A 243 -0.26 -3.31 -3.69
N MET A 244 0.56 -3.52 -4.72
CA MET A 244 1.98 -3.17 -4.70
C MET A 244 2.18 -1.65 -4.55
N ALA A 245 1.46 -0.85 -5.34
CA ALA A 245 1.54 0.60 -5.29
C ALA A 245 1.14 1.15 -3.91
N ALA A 246 0.06 0.64 -3.32
CA ALA A 246 -0.38 1.02 -1.98
C ALA A 246 0.69 0.71 -0.91
N GLY A 247 1.28 -0.49 -0.94
CA GLY A 247 2.34 -0.88 -0.02
C GLY A 247 3.59 -0.01 -0.14
N VAL A 248 4.01 0.32 -1.37
CA VAL A 248 5.15 1.21 -1.63
C VAL A 248 4.90 2.61 -1.08
N GLU A 249 3.71 3.17 -1.28
CA GLU A 249 3.39 4.50 -0.75
C GLU A 249 3.32 4.53 0.78
N LYS A 250 2.76 3.50 1.41
CA LYS A 250 2.79 3.36 2.87
C LYS A 250 4.22 3.26 3.40
N MET A 251 5.09 2.51 2.71
CA MET A 251 6.51 2.42 3.05
C MET A 251 7.20 3.77 2.91
N ARG A 252 6.91 4.54 1.85
CA ARG A 252 7.43 5.90 1.65
C ARG A 252 6.99 6.87 2.76
N GLN A 253 5.76 6.73 3.25
CA GLN A 253 5.25 7.49 4.40
C GLN A 253 5.87 7.08 5.75
N GLY A 254 6.70 6.03 5.78
CA GLY A 254 7.27 5.48 7.03
C GLY A 254 6.28 4.63 7.83
N LYS A 255 5.11 4.32 7.28
CA LYS A 255 4.10 3.44 7.89
C LYS A 255 4.44 1.98 7.56
N TYR A 256 5.55 1.51 8.13
CA TYR A 256 6.12 0.21 7.78
C TYR A 256 5.23 -0.98 8.14
N GLN A 257 4.41 -0.85 9.18
CA GLN A 257 3.46 -1.89 9.59
C GLN A 257 2.36 -2.06 8.53
N ASP A 258 1.64 -0.98 8.20
CA ASP A 258 0.65 -0.96 7.11
C ASP A 258 1.25 -1.48 5.78
N ALA A 259 2.49 -1.07 5.46
CA ALA A 259 3.16 -1.52 4.25
C ALA A 259 3.43 -3.03 4.26
N ASP A 260 3.88 -3.61 5.37
CA ASP A 260 4.10 -5.06 5.50
C ASP A 260 2.79 -5.85 5.38
N GLU A 261 1.66 -5.29 5.83
CA GLU A 261 0.32 -5.88 5.62
C GLU A 261 0.02 -5.96 4.11
N PHE A 262 0.13 -4.86 3.35
CA PHE A 262 -0.06 -4.89 1.90
C PHE A 262 0.88 -5.86 1.17
N PHE A 263 2.16 -5.90 1.56
CA PHE A 263 3.11 -6.85 0.94
C PHE A 263 2.81 -8.30 1.33
N THR A 264 2.27 -8.54 2.52
CA THR A 264 1.83 -9.87 2.95
C THR A 264 0.62 -10.31 2.16
N ASP A 265 -0.39 -9.44 2.05
CA ASP A 265 -1.57 -9.66 1.21
C ASP A 265 -1.16 -9.95 -0.23
N LEU A 266 -0.20 -9.21 -0.79
CA LEU A 266 0.29 -9.46 -2.15
C LEU A 266 0.86 -10.88 -2.29
N ARG A 267 1.69 -11.30 -1.33
CA ARG A 267 2.35 -12.62 -1.34
C ARG A 267 1.35 -13.77 -1.21
N GLU A 268 0.27 -13.57 -0.47
CA GLU A 268 -0.74 -14.59 -0.16
C GLU A 268 -1.86 -14.63 -1.20
N THR A 269 -2.38 -13.48 -1.61
CA THR A 269 -3.52 -13.37 -2.54
C THR A 269 -3.11 -13.51 -4.01
N PHE A 270 -1.93 -13.02 -4.40
CA PHE A 270 -1.51 -12.96 -5.81
C PHE A 270 -0.25 -13.78 -6.11
N PRO A 271 -0.21 -15.10 -5.85
CA PRO A 271 1.01 -15.91 -5.96
C PRO A 271 1.68 -15.90 -7.33
N ASP A 272 0.95 -15.60 -8.40
CA ASP A 272 1.48 -15.56 -9.77
C ASP A 272 1.86 -14.15 -10.25
N SER A 273 1.70 -13.13 -9.39
CA SER A 273 2.03 -11.73 -9.72
C SER A 273 3.52 -11.53 -10.02
N GLU A 274 3.82 -10.64 -10.97
CA GLU A 274 5.18 -10.20 -11.26
C GLU A 274 5.83 -9.49 -10.05
N HIS A 275 5.02 -8.90 -9.17
CA HIS A 275 5.45 -8.20 -7.96
C HIS A 275 5.83 -9.11 -6.80
N GLN A 276 5.65 -10.42 -6.95
CA GLN A 276 5.94 -11.38 -5.88
C GLN A 276 7.34 -11.20 -5.29
N PHE A 277 8.36 -11.09 -6.14
CA PHE A 277 9.73 -10.89 -5.67
C PHE A 277 9.87 -9.57 -4.90
N ASN A 278 9.35 -8.48 -5.46
CA ASN A 278 9.42 -7.15 -4.84
C ASN A 278 8.73 -7.11 -3.48
N ALA A 279 7.55 -7.73 -3.35
CA ALA A 279 6.82 -7.82 -2.08
C ALA A 279 7.55 -8.64 -1.02
N HIS A 280 8.36 -9.65 -1.40
CA HIS A 280 9.22 -10.34 -0.45
C HIS A 280 10.33 -9.44 0.08
N ILE A 281 11.02 -8.72 -0.80
CA ILE A 281 12.12 -7.83 -0.43
C ILE A 281 11.63 -6.64 0.40
N MET A 282 10.54 -6.00 -0.03
CA MET A 282 9.98 -4.86 0.69
C MET A 282 9.39 -5.26 2.05
N GLY A 283 8.66 -6.39 2.12
CA GLY A 283 8.17 -6.93 3.38
C GLY A 283 9.33 -7.26 4.36
N LEU A 284 10.42 -7.84 3.86
CA LEU A 284 11.61 -8.11 4.66
C LEU A 284 12.21 -6.83 5.26
N ARG A 285 12.31 -5.76 4.46
CA ARG A 285 12.77 -4.44 4.93
C ARG A 285 11.80 -3.83 5.94
N CYS A 286 10.49 -3.88 5.68
CA CYS A 286 9.48 -3.38 6.62
C CYS A 286 9.58 -4.09 7.97
N LYS A 287 9.68 -5.42 8.01
CA LYS A 287 9.82 -6.19 9.26
C LYS A 287 11.05 -5.76 10.07
N LEU A 288 12.17 -5.49 9.40
CA LEU A 288 13.37 -4.95 10.07
C LEU A 288 13.18 -3.54 10.60
N LEU A 289 12.43 -2.69 9.90
CA LEU A 289 12.15 -1.31 10.30
C LEU A 289 11.10 -1.23 11.43
N ILE A 290 10.16 -2.16 11.48
CA ILE A 290 9.18 -2.30 12.58
C ILE A 290 9.87 -2.72 13.88
N TYR A 291 10.98 -3.46 13.80
CA TYR A 291 11.70 -3.93 14.97
C TYR A 291 12.31 -2.76 15.79
N ALA A 292 11.71 -2.46 16.94
CA ALA A 292 12.08 -1.36 17.82
C ALA A 292 13.32 -1.60 18.72
N GLY A 293 14.02 -2.73 18.56
CA GLY A 293 15.28 -3.02 19.27
C GLY A 293 15.21 -4.14 20.33
N PRO A 294 16.32 -4.39 21.04
CA PRO A 294 16.52 -5.58 21.86
C PRO A 294 15.55 -5.73 23.04
N SER A 295 15.08 -4.61 23.60
CA SER A 295 14.10 -4.56 24.69
C SER A 295 12.69 -5.00 24.30
N TYR A 296 12.34 -4.99 23.01
CA TYR A 296 10.98 -5.27 22.53
C TYR A 296 10.78 -6.75 22.16
N SER A 297 9.72 -7.11 21.43
CA SER A 297 9.52 -8.49 20.94
C SER A 297 10.49 -8.84 19.80
N GLY A 298 10.87 -10.12 19.70
CA GLY A 298 11.72 -10.63 18.60
C GLY A 298 10.95 -11.16 17.39
N ILE A 299 9.61 -11.17 17.47
CA ILE A 299 8.72 -11.81 16.48
C ILE A 299 9.03 -11.33 15.06
N MET A 300 9.21 -10.02 14.86
CA MET A 300 9.51 -9.46 13.54
C MET A 300 10.84 -9.96 12.96
N LEU A 301 11.84 -10.26 13.79
CA LEU A 301 13.11 -10.85 13.34
C LEU A 301 12.95 -12.33 12.95
N ASP A 302 12.09 -13.06 13.65
CA ASP A 302 11.77 -14.45 13.32
C ASP A 302 10.98 -14.56 12.02
N GLU A 303 10.00 -13.68 11.83
CA GLU A 303 9.26 -13.55 10.59
C GLU A 303 10.14 -13.10 9.42
N ALA A 304 11.02 -12.12 9.64
CA ALA A 304 11.98 -11.68 8.63
C ALA A 304 12.92 -12.83 8.21
N GLU A 305 13.44 -13.62 9.15
CA GLU A 305 14.28 -14.78 8.82
C GLU A 305 13.50 -15.85 8.04
N LYS A 306 12.25 -16.12 8.43
CA LYS A 306 11.37 -17.05 7.71
C LYS A 306 11.13 -16.56 6.27
N LEU A 307 10.78 -15.29 6.10
CA LEU A 307 10.53 -14.67 4.80
C LEU A 307 11.79 -14.67 3.93
N LEU A 308 12.96 -14.40 4.50
CA LEU A 308 14.24 -14.46 3.79
C LEU A 308 14.53 -15.88 3.25
N ARG A 309 14.34 -16.91 4.08
CA ARG A 309 14.49 -18.31 3.66
C ARG A 309 13.49 -18.68 2.56
N GLN A 310 12.24 -18.22 2.66
CA GLN A 310 11.23 -18.41 1.62
C GLN A 310 11.64 -17.73 0.31
N THR A 311 12.12 -16.48 0.37
CA THR A 311 12.57 -15.70 -0.78
C THR A 311 13.66 -16.43 -1.55
N ARG A 312 14.71 -16.90 -0.86
CA ARG A 312 15.82 -17.66 -1.47
C ARG A 312 15.36 -18.97 -2.12
N ARG A 313 14.37 -19.65 -1.53
CA ARG A 313 13.82 -20.91 -2.06
C ARG A 313 12.93 -20.69 -3.27
N ARG A 314 12.10 -19.65 -3.26
CA ARG A 314 11.10 -19.37 -4.30
C ARG A 314 11.71 -18.72 -5.55
N PHE A 315 12.78 -17.95 -5.38
CA PHE A 315 13.41 -17.20 -6.48
C PHE A 315 14.89 -17.56 -6.67
N PRO A 316 15.25 -18.84 -6.89
CA PRO A 316 16.64 -19.24 -7.06
C PRO A 316 17.28 -18.54 -8.26
N ASP A 317 16.54 -18.35 -9.35
CA ASP A 317 17.05 -17.71 -10.57
C ASP A 317 17.44 -16.25 -10.35
N ARG A 318 16.72 -15.54 -9.46
CA ARG A 318 17.05 -14.16 -9.09
C ARG A 318 18.34 -14.08 -8.26
N MET A 319 18.71 -15.15 -7.55
CA MET A 319 19.96 -15.21 -6.77
C MET A 319 21.21 -15.30 -7.63
N ASN A 320 21.07 -15.56 -8.94
CA ASN A 320 22.20 -15.54 -9.87
C ASN A 320 22.74 -14.12 -10.11
N ASP A 321 21.95 -13.09 -9.82
CA ASP A 321 22.40 -11.71 -9.82
C ASP A 321 23.27 -11.44 -8.57
N PRO A 322 24.58 -11.14 -8.73
CA PRO A 322 25.47 -10.90 -7.61
C PRO A 322 25.02 -9.74 -6.71
N GLN A 323 24.44 -8.68 -7.27
CA GLN A 323 24.05 -7.50 -6.49
C GLN A 323 22.92 -7.84 -5.52
N LEU A 324 21.91 -8.55 -6.01
CA LEU A 324 20.75 -8.96 -5.24
C LEU A 324 21.11 -10.03 -4.19
N SER A 325 21.99 -10.96 -4.56
CA SER A 325 22.52 -11.96 -3.62
C SER A 325 23.27 -11.27 -2.46
N ASP A 326 24.11 -10.28 -2.76
CA ASP A 326 24.84 -9.50 -1.76
C ASP A 326 23.90 -8.69 -0.87
N GLU A 327 22.84 -8.09 -1.42
CA GLU A 327 21.83 -7.39 -0.63
C GLU A 327 21.12 -8.32 0.36
N LEU A 328 20.70 -9.51 -0.09
CA LEU A 328 20.07 -10.49 0.78
C LEU A 328 21.04 -11.10 1.80
N ALA A 329 22.33 -11.16 1.48
CA ALA A 329 23.38 -11.55 2.43
C ALA A 329 23.56 -10.49 3.52
N LYS A 330 23.55 -9.20 3.16
CA LYS A 330 23.57 -8.09 4.13
C LYS A 330 22.35 -8.13 5.05
N ILE A 331 21.16 -8.38 4.50
CA ILE A 331 19.94 -8.50 5.32
C ILE A 331 20.01 -9.72 6.25
N ALA A 332 20.51 -10.87 5.79
CA ALA A 332 20.75 -12.03 6.66
C ALA A 332 21.67 -11.66 7.84
N ALA A 333 22.79 -10.99 7.55
CA ALA A 333 23.75 -10.57 8.58
C ALA A 333 23.13 -9.56 9.56
N GLU A 334 22.27 -8.65 9.07
CA GLU A 334 21.54 -7.69 9.91
C GLU A 334 20.55 -8.39 10.85
N ILE A 335 19.78 -9.36 10.35
CA ILE A 335 18.87 -10.17 11.18
C ILE A 335 19.66 -10.92 12.25
N ASP A 336 20.76 -11.58 11.86
CA ASP A 336 21.64 -12.33 12.75
C ASP A 336 22.21 -11.43 13.85
N PHE A 337 22.69 -10.25 13.48
CA PHE A 337 23.18 -9.24 14.40
C PHE A 337 22.11 -8.80 15.42
N LYS A 338 20.90 -8.44 14.95
CA LYS A 338 19.81 -7.97 15.83
C LYS A 338 19.29 -9.07 16.77
N LYS A 339 19.27 -10.33 16.32
CA LYS A 339 18.93 -11.48 17.18
C LYS A 339 20.00 -11.71 18.25
N ALA A 340 21.27 -11.66 17.87
CA ALA A 340 22.38 -11.77 18.81
C ALA A 340 22.39 -10.62 19.83
N GLU A 341 22.18 -9.37 19.39
CA GLU A 341 22.06 -8.19 20.24
C GLU A 341 20.97 -8.37 21.31
N LYS A 342 19.81 -8.90 20.90
CA LYS A 342 18.70 -9.18 21.80
C LYS A 342 19.06 -10.22 22.87
N LEU A 343 19.73 -11.30 22.49
CA LEU A 343 20.15 -12.34 23.41
C LEU A 343 21.22 -11.82 24.38
N ASP A 344 22.21 -11.07 23.88
CA ASP A 344 23.20 -10.40 24.70
C ASP A 344 22.55 -9.43 25.70
N TYR A 345 21.60 -8.62 25.25
CA TYR A 345 20.83 -7.71 26.11
C TYR A 345 20.12 -8.45 27.25
N ARG A 346 19.49 -9.60 26.95
CA ARG A 346 18.85 -10.47 27.96
C ARG A 346 19.87 -11.08 28.92
N GLY A 347 21.00 -11.56 28.40
CA GLY A 347 22.13 -12.07 29.19
C GLY A 347 22.63 -11.02 30.18
N ARG A 348 22.96 -9.81 29.69
CA ARG A 348 23.40 -8.68 30.51
C ARG A 348 22.37 -8.28 31.55
N TYR A 349 21.08 -8.30 31.22
CA TYR A 349 20.02 -7.99 32.18
C TYR A 349 19.99 -8.98 33.36
N ARG A 350 20.15 -10.28 33.09
CA ARG A 350 20.23 -11.34 34.12
C ARG A 350 21.50 -11.26 34.93
N GLU A 351 22.62 -10.98 34.26
CA GLU A 351 23.92 -10.79 34.88
C GLU A 351 23.91 -9.64 35.90
N ARG A 352 23.31 -8.48 35.55
CA ARG A 352 23.12 -7.35 36.48
C ARG A 352 22.32 -7.72 37.73
N ARG A 353 21.41 -8.69 37.61
CA ARG A 353 20.62 -9.24 38.73
C ARG A 353 21.34 -10.34 39.50
N LYS A 354 22.57 -10.68 39.12
CA LYS A 354 23.37 -11.78 39.67
C LYS A 354 22.72 -13.16 39.49
N GLU A 355 21.89 -13.30 38.46
CA GLU A 355 21.27 -14.56 38.04
C GLU A 355 22.18 -15.22 36.99
N TYR A 356 23.38 -15.61 37.40
CA TYR A 356 24.44 -16.05 36.49
C TYR A 356 24.07 -17.31 35.72
N GLY A 357 23.32 -18.24 36.31
CA GLY A 357 22.87 -19.45 35.62
C GLY A 357 22.00 -19.13 34.40
N ALA A 358 21.06 -18.19 34.55
CA ALA A 358 20.23 -17.73 33.43
C ALA A 358 21.04 -16.89 32.41
N ALA A 359 22.00 -16.09 32.88
CA ALA A 359 22.90 -15.35 31.99
C ALA A 359 23.75 -16.30 31.13
N ARG A 360 24.24 -17.42 31.68
CA ARG A 360 25.00 -18.43 30.91
C ARG A 360 24.20 -18.99 29.76
N VAL A 361 22.92 -19.32 29.98
CA VAL A 361 22.04 -19.85 28.93
C VAL A 361 21.95 -18.89 27.75
N TYR A 362 21.71 -17.59 27.99
CA TYR A 362 21.61 -16.62 26.90
C TYR A 362 22.93 -16.43 26.15
N TYR A 363 24.05 -16.35 26.86
CA TYR A 363 25.36 -16.21 26.20
C TYR A 363 25.76 -17.48 25.43
N GLN A 364 25.46 -18.67 25.95
CA GLN A 364 25.63 -19.94 25.22
C GLN A 364 24.77 -19.96 23.95
N GLU A 365 23.52 -19.51 24.04
CA GLU A 365 22.64 -19.41 22.87
C GLU A 365 23.20 -18.46 21.78
N VAL A 366 23.85 -17.35 22.17
CA VAL A 366 24.58 -16.49 21.22
C VAL A 366 25.71 -17.25 20.52
N LEU A 367 26.50 -18.03 21.26
CA LEU A 367 27.61 -18.80 20.69
C LEU A 367 27.14 -19.92 19.76
N GLU A 368 26.03 -20.56 20.10
CA GLU A 368 25.46 -21.66 19.32
C GLU A 368 24.77 -21.17 18.04
N LYS A 369 23.93 -20.14 18.16
CA LYS A 369 23.06 -19.69 17.07
C LYS A 369 23.65 -18.56 16.23
N HIS A 370 24.49 -17.72 16.83
CA HIS A 370 25.00 -16.50 16.19
C HIS A 370 26.54 -16.37 16.30
N PRO A 371 27.33 -17.42 15.95
CA PRO A 371 28.77 -17.48 16.19
C PRO A 371 29.58 -16.43 15.41
N ASN A 372 29.06 -15.94 14.29
CA ASN A 372 29.75 -15.01 13.39
C ASN A 372 29.51 -13.54 13.75
N THR A 373 28.72 -13.27 14.80
CA THR A 373 28.42 -11.90 15.25
C THR A 373 29.48 -11.40 16.25
N PRO A 374 29.66 -10.07 16.37
CA PRO A 374 30.55 -9.51 17.40
C PRO A 374 30.12 -9.86 18.82
N PHE A 375 28.83 -10.17 19.03
CA PHE A 375 28.29 -10.59 20.32
C PHE A 375 28.82 -11.97 20.75
N ALA A 376 29.22 -12.84 19.83
CA ALA A 376 29.83 -14.12 20.18
C ALA A 376 31.16 -13.94 20.91
N ALA A 377 32.02 -13.00 20.48
CA ALA A 377 33.26 -12.70 21.19
C ALA A 377 32.97 -12.14 22.60
N GLN A 378 32.02 -11.20 22.70
CA GLN A 378 31.61 -10.63 23.99
C GLN A 378 31.02 -11.68 24.92
N ALA A 379 30.17 -12.58 24.41
CA ALA A 379 29.58 -13.68 25.17
C ALA A 379 30.66 -14.59 25.79
N ARG A 380 31.74 -14.93 25.05
CA ARG A 380 32.86 -15.72 25.58
C ARG A 380 33.57 -15.00 26.73
N GLU A 381 33.86 -13.70 26.55
CA GLU A 381 34.50 -12.87 27.58
C GLU A 381 33.63 -12.79 28.84
N ARG A 382 32.32 -12.56 28.67
CA ARG A 382 31.37 -12.50 29.77
C ARG A 382 31.27 -13.83 30.51
N LEU A 383 31.13 -14.95 29.80
CA LEU A 383 31.07 -16.27 30.40
C LEU A 383 32.32 -16.59 31.24
N ALA A 384 33.51 -16.17 30.79
CA ALA A 384 34.75 -16.33 31.54
C ALA A 384 34.77 -15.44 32.80
N ALA A 385 34.22 -14.23 32.74
CA ALA A 385 34.24 -13.29 33.86
C ALA A 385 33.45 -13.76 35.10
N PHE A 386 32.47 -14.65 34.94
CA PHE A 386 31.66 -15.17 36.04
C PHE A 386 31.55 -16.70 36.08
N SER A 387 32.53 -17.41 35.52
CA SER A 387 32.58 -18.89 35.53
C SER A 387 32.41 -19.47 36.93
N ASP A 388 33.01 -18.81 37.93
CA ASP A 388 33.12 -19.31 39.30
C ASP A 388 31.99 -18.78 40.22
N LEU A 389 31.06 -17.99 39.69
CA LEU A 389 29.96 -17.40 40.46
C LEU A 389 28.74 -18.33 40.51
N PRO A 390 27.99 -18.33 41.64
CA PRO A 390 26.85 -19.22 41.82
C PRO A 390 25.69 -18.86 40.87
N ASP A 391 24.93 -19.86 40.45
CA ASP A 391 23.88 -19.72 39.43
C ASP A 391 22.75 -18.75 39.82
N LEU A 392 22.45 -18.68 41.11
CA LEU A 392 21.40 -17.85 41.68
C LEU A 392 22.00 -16.87 42.68
N PRO A 393 21.42 -15.66 42.81
CA PRO A 393 21.85 -14.71 43.83
C PRO A 393 21.63 -15.31 45.23
N PRO A 394 22.46 -14.94 46.23
CA PRO A 394 22.26 -15.38 47.60
C PRO A 394 20.89 -14.93 48.11
N LYS A 395 20.07 -15.88 48.57
CA LYS A 395 18.74 -15.62 49.14
C LYS A 395 18.88 -14.83 50.44
N ARG A 396 18.57 -13.54 50.42
CA ARG A 396 18.48 -12.71 51.64
C ARG A 396 17.19 -13.08 52.39
N PHE A 397 17.29 -13.28 53.70
CA PHE A 397 16.16 -13.70 54.55
C PHE A 397 15.53 -15.03 54.12
N ALA A 398 16.35 -16.05 53.79
CA ALA A 398 15.89 -17.39 53.43
C ALA A 398 14.87 -17.98 54.43
N TRP A 399 15.06 -17.70 55.73
CA TRP A 399 14.14 -18.09 56.80
C TRP A 399 12.69 -17.62 56.59
N LEU A 400 12.48 -16.44 55.99
CA LEU A 400 11.15 -15.88 55.76
C LEU A 400 10.47 -16.55 54.56
N SER A 401 11.23 -16.85 53.51
CA SER A 401 10.70 -17.62 52.36
C SER A 401 10.41 -19.08 52.71
N ASP A 402 11.12 -19.64 53.67
CA ASP A 402 10.89 -21.00 54.16
C ASP A 402 9.70 -21.06 55.13
N ALA A 403 9.47 -20.00 55.92
CA ALA A 403 8.31 -19.86 56.81
C ALA A 403 7.00 -19.55 56.05
N PHE A 404 7.08 -18.95 54.86
CA PHE A 404 5.93 -18.64 54.00
C PHE A 404 6.16 -19.14 52.56
N PRO A 405 6.08 -20.46 52.31
CA PRO A 405 6.26 -21.01 50.97
C PRO A 405 5.12 -20.56 50.04
N ASN A 406 5.45 -19.92 48.92
CA ASN A 406 4.47 -19.57 47.89
C ASN A 406 3.97 -20.85 47.19
N GLU A 407 2.70 -21.24 47.41
CA GLU A 407 2.04 -22.45 46.88
C GLU A 407 1.83 -22.51 45.35
N ARG A 408 2.57 -21.77 44.52
CA ARG A 408 2.40 -21.83 43.05
C ARG A 408 3.51 -22.57 42.35
N ARG A 409 3.54 -23.90 42.51
CA ARG A 409 4.09 -24.87 41.54
C ARG A 409 3.43 -26.25 41.69
N SER A 410 2.11 -26.35 41.51
CA SER A 410 1.61 -27.59 40.91
C SER A 410 2.04 -27.57 39.44
N LYS A 411 2.77 -28.61 39.01
CA LYS A 411 2.95 -28.87 37.58
C LYS A 411 1.54 -28.95 36.97
N PRO A 412 1.27 -28.41 35.76
CA PRO A 412 -0.01 -28.69 35.11
C PRO A 412 -0.16 -30.21 35.07
N LEU A 413 -1.34 -30.70 35.48
CA LEU A 413 -1.65 -32.13 35.43
C LEU A 413 -1.55 -32.56 33.97
N ILE A 414 -0.41 -33.18 33.62
CA ILE A 414 -0.30 -33.94 32.38
C ILE A 414 -1.08 -35.21 32.66
N LEU A 415 -2.34 -35.25 32.22
CA LEU A 415 -3.07 -36.51 32.12
C LEU A 415 -2.26 -37.38 31.15
N SER A 416 -1.60 -38.40 31.67
CA SER A 416 -0.98 -39.42 30.83
C SER A 416 -2.11 -40.16 30.13
N GLU A 417 -2.43 -39.78 28.89
CA GLU A 417 -3.23 -40.61 28.00
C GLU A 417 -2.43 -41.86 27.65
N GLY A 418 -2.66 -42.89 28.44
CA GLY A 418 -2.14 -44.23 28.24
C GLY A 418 -3.28 -45.23 28.19
N GLY A 419 -3.95 -45.30 27.04
CA GLY A 419 -4.51 -46.54 26.51
C GLY A 419 -5.98 -46.83 26.80
N THR A 420 -6.82 -46.65 25.78
CA THR A 420 -7.70 -47.76 25.33
C THR A 420 -8.04 -47.60 23.85
N VAL A 421 -7.47 -48.46 23.02
CA VAL A 421 -8.02 -48.80 21.70
C VAL A 421 -9.19 -49.74 21.95
N LEU A 422 -10.41 -49.35 21.57
CA LEU A 422 -11.51 -50.28 21.35
C LEU A 422 -12.33 -49.83 20.13
N ARG A 423 -12.11 -50.59 19.05
CA ARG A 423 -12.86 -50.79 17.78
C ARG A 423 -13.43 -49.60 17.03
#